data_AF-A0AA88MEK3-F1
#
_entry.id   AF-A0AA88MEK3-F1
#
_cell.length_a   1.000
_cell.length_b   1.000
_cell.length_c   1.000
_cell.angle_alpha   90.00
_cell.angle_beta   90.00
_cell.angle_gamma   90.00
#
_symmetry.space_group_name_H-M   'P 1'
#
loop_
_entity.id
_entity.type
_entity.pdbx_description
1 polymer ?
#
loop_
_entity_poly.entity_id
_entity_poly.type
_entity_poly.pdbx_seq_one_letter_code
_entity_poly.pdbx_strand_id
1 'polypeptide(L)'
;MSTPREQEAAQYLENHKILELMNNITSMLIYHRPEHPREFLVSQLEQLHASKLQAADSPCLFDDYNLDAVCGILDPTNQGYISYNQYREALKTFGIQHFNECPEGLGNDRISHETFKQEAKKCLMKNAATFQMVYSCRCPSVPMMEDKDPFSPNTFLLYFYYGF
;
A
#
# COMPACT_ATOMS: atom_id res chain seq x y z
N MET A 1 -15.89 -26.03 6.35
CA MET A 1 -15.27 -25.16 7.38
C MET A 1 -13.77 -25.28 7.20
N SER A 2 -13.07 -24.16 7.06
CA SER A 2 -11.61 -24.16 6.87
C SER A 2 -10.92 -24.70 8.12
N THR A 3 -9.79 -25.40 7.94
CA THR A 3 -9.01 -25.92 9.06
C THR A 3 -8.28 -24.78 9.80
N PRO A 4 -7.90 -24.94 11.08
CA PRO A 4 -7.13 -23.93 11.80
C PRO A 4 -5.84 -23.51 11.07
N ARG A 5 -5.14 -24.47 10.44
CA ARG A 5 -3.94 -24.21 9.62
C ARG A 5 -4.24 -23.39 8.36
N GLU A 6 -5.38 -23.62 7.72
CA GLU A 6 -5.79 -22.82 6.55
C GLU A 6 -6.07 -21.37 6.95
N GLN A 7 -6.66 -21.14 8.14
CA GLN A 7 -6.91 -19.80 8.65
C GLN A 7 -5.62 -19.06 8.99
N GLU A 8 -4.67 -19.72 9.66
CA GLU A 8 -3.34 -19.16 9.95
C GLU A 8 -2.59 -18.80 8.66
N ALA A 9 -2.61 -19.68 7.66
CA ALA A 9 -1.97 -19.41 6.37
C ALA A 9 -2.62 -18.23 5.63
N ALA A 10 -3.96 -18.14 5.63
CA ALA A 10 -4.68 -17.02 5.03
C ALA A 10 -4.32 -15.69 5.71
N GLN A 11 -4.31 -15.66 7.05
CA GLN A 11 -3.90 -14.48 7.81
C GLN A 11 -2.46 -14.08 7.51
N TYR A 12 -1.54 -15.04 7.36
CA TYR A 12 -0.16 -14.74 6.99
C TYR A 12 -0.08 -14.07 5.62
N LEU A 13 -0.77 -14.61 4.60
CA LEU A 13 -0.79 -14.03 3.26
C LEU A 13 -1.33 -12.60 3.25
N GLU A 14 -2.41 -12.34 4.01
CA GLU A 14 -3.02 -11.01 4.16
C GLU A 14 -2.10 -10.04 4.91
N ASN A 15 -1.57 -10.44 6.07
CA ASN A 15 -0.71 -9.60 6.91
C ASN A 15 0.57 -9.19 6.18
N HIS A 16 1.09 -10.07 5.33
CA HIS A 16 2.28 -9.82 4.53
C HIS A 16 1.99 -9.34 3.10
N LYS A 17 0.72 -9.12 2.74
CA LYS A 17 0.29 -8.63 1.42
C LYS A 17 0.98 -9.33 0.25
N ILE A 18 1.12 -10.66 0.36
CA ILE A 18 1.92 -11.45 -0.60
C ILE A 18 1.25 -11.46 -1.97
N LEU A 19 -0.09 -11.47 -2.03
CA LEU A 19 -0.83 -11.44 -3.29
C LEU A 19 -0.65 -10.09 -4.00
N GLU A 20 -0.65 -9.00 -3.27
CA GLU A 20 -0.43 -7.65 -3.78
C GLU A 20 0.99 -7.49 -4.32
N LEU A 21 2.00 -8.04 -3.63
CA LEU A 21 3.37 -8.09 -4.11
C LEU A 21 3.46 -8.81 -5.46
N MET A 22 2.86 -10.00 -5.54
CA MET A 22 2.86 -10.80 -6.77
C MET A 22 2.15 -10.08 -7.90
N ASN A 23 1.01 -9.44 -7.64
CA ASN A 23 0.27 -8.67 -8.63
C ASN A 23 1.08 -7.48 -9.16
N ASN A 24 1.73 -6.73 -8.28
CA ASN A 24 2.55 -5.57 -8.66
C ASN A 24 3.73 -6.01 -9.56
N ILE A 25 4.52 -6.97 -9.08
CA ILE A 25 5.70 -7.47 -9.79
C ILE A 25 5.34 -8.09 -11.15
N THR A 26 4.26 -8.86 -11.21
CA THR A 26 3.79 -9.46 -12.46
C THR A 26 3.31 -8.39 -13.44
N SER A 27 2.62 -7.35 -12.94
CA SER A 27 2.19 -6.21 -13.77
C SER A 27 3.38 -5.47 -14.35
N MET A 28 4.43 -5.25 -13.56
CA MET A 28 5.68 -4.62 -14.02
C MET A 28 6.37 -5.42 -15.12
N LEU A 29 6.40 -6.76 -15.02
CA LEU A 29 6.95 -7.62 -16.07
C LEU A 29 6.16 -7.52 -17.38
N ILE A 30 4.83 -7.56 -17.30
CA ILE A 30 3.95 -7.48 -18.48
C ILE A 30 4.08 -6.13 -19.19
N TYR A 31 4.24 -5.05 -18.40
CA TYR A 31 4.39 -3.69 -18.91
C TYR A 31 5.77 -3.44 -19.52
N HIS A 32 6.85 -3.64 -18.75
CA HIS A 32 8.21 -3.28 -19.19
C HIS A 32 8.80 -4.28 -20.18
N ARG A 33 8.36 -5.54 -20.17
CA ARG A 33 8.87 -6.64 -21.02
C ARG A 33 10.39 -6.65 -21.14
N PRO A 34 11.11 -6.71 -20.00
CA PRO A 34 12.57 -6.66 -19.99
C PRO A 34 13.17 -7.89 -20.70
N GLU A 35 14.32 -7.71 -21.34
CA GLU A 35 15.08 -8.79 -21.98
C GLU A 35 15.55 -9.85 -20.97
N HIS A 36 15.88 -9.40 -19.75
CA HIS A 36 16.33 -10.25 -18.65
C HIS A 36 15.35 -10.17 -17.46
N PRO A 37 14.22 -10.91 -17.49
CA PRO A 37 13.15 -10.77 -16.51
C PRO A 37 13.59 -11.10 -15.08
N ARG A 38 14.46 -12.10 -14.90
CA ARG A 38 14.95 -12.47 -13.56
C ARG A 38 15.75 -11.34 -12.90
N GLU A 39 16.63 -10.70 -13.65
CA GLU A 39 17.45 -9.58 -13.13
C GLU A 39 16.59 -8.37 -12.82
N PHE A 40 15.64 -8.07 -13.70
CA PHE A 40 14.64 -7.04 -13.47
C PHE A 40 13.88 -7.29 -12.15
N LEU A 41 13.36 -8.51 -11.95
CA LEU A 41 12.65 -8.89 -10.72
C LEU A 41 13.49 -8.69 -9.46
N VAL A 42 14.75 -9.10 -9.49
CA VAL A 42 15.67 -8.93 -8.35
C VAL A 42 15.83 -7.43 -8.05
N SER A 43 16.05 -6.60 -9.07
CA SER A 43 16.21 -5.15 -8.88
C SER A 43 14.95 -4.49 -8.28
N GLN A 44 13.75 -4.92 -8.68
CA GLN A 44 12.50 -4.38 -8.14
C GLN A 44 12.32 -4.78 -6.66
N LEU A 45 12.67 -6.02 -6.30
CA LEU A 45 12.62 -6.50 -4.92
C LEU A 45 13.67 -5.81 -4.03
N GLU A 46 14.87 -5.57 -4.55
CA GLU A 46 15.91 -4.82 -3.85
C GLU A 46 15.49 -3.37 -3.58
N GLN A 47 14.86 -2.71 -4.56
CA GLN A 47 14.29 -1.36 -4.38
C GLN A 47 13.18 -1.35 -3.33
N LEU A 48 12.27 -2.32 -3.36
CA LEU A 48 11.20 -2.46 -2.36
C LEU A 48 11.76 -2.75 -0.96
N HIS A 49 12.85 -3.52 -0.87
CA HIS A 49 13.53 -3.77 0.40
C HIS A 49 14.23 -2.51 0.92
N ALA A 50 14.86 -1.71 0.05
CA ALA A 50 15.48 -0.45 0.41
C ALA A 50 14.45 0.61 0.84
N SER A 51 13.30 0.70 0.15
CA SER A 51 12.21 1.63 0.48
C SER A 51 11.67 1.41 1.88
N LYS A 52 11.60 0.16 2.33
CA LYS A 52 11.24 -0.21 3.71
C LYS A 52 12.18 0.39 4.76
N LEU A 53 13.49 0.47 4.46
CA LEU A 53 14.50 0.88 5.43
C LEU A 53 14.71 2.41 5.46
N GLN A 54 14.53 3.08 4.32
CA GLN A 54 14.97 4.48 4.15
C GLN A 54 13.84 5.46 3.84
N ALA A 55 12.56 5.03 3.91
CA ALA A 55 11.42 5.82 3.44
C ALA A 55 11.64 6.34 1.99
N ALA A 56 12.37 5.56 1.19
CA ALA A 56 12.55 5.82 -0.23
C ALA A 56 11.28 5.43 -1.01
N ASP A 57 11.16 5.94 -2.24
CA ASP A 57 10.04 5.64 -3.10
C ASP A 57 9.98 4.14 -3.40
N SER A 58 8.82 3.53 -3.12
CA SER A 58 8.60 2.12 -3.46
C SER A 58 8.34 1.99 -4.96
N PRO A 59 8.79 0.89 -5.59
CA PRO A 59 8.57 0.70 -7.02
C PRO A 59 7.07 0.67 -7.31
N CYS A 60 6.62 1.60 -8.15
CA CYS A 60 5.24 1.74 -8.57
C CYS A 60 5.16 1.75 -10.09
N LEU A 61 4.14 1.11 -10.65
CA LEU A 61 3.90 1.08 -12.09
C LEU A 61 3.48 2.44 -12.65
N PHE A 62 2.80 3.25 -11.83
CA PHE A 62 2.26 4.53 -12.25
C PHE A 62 3.23 5.66 -11.86
N ASP A 63 3.64 6.42 -12.87
CA ASP A 63 4.36 7.68 -12.70
C ASP A 63 3.40 8.89 -12.73
N ASP A 64 3.94 10.09 -12.50
CA ASP A 64 3.15 11.31 -12.50
C ASP A 64 2.53 11.60 -13.90
N TYR A 65 3.18 11.15 -14.98
CA TYR A 65 2.67 11.30 -16.35
C TYR A 65 1.45 10.41 -16.61
N ASN A 66 1.46 9.17 -16.09
CA ASN A 66 0.31 8.28 -16.16
C ASN A 66 -0.89 8.87 -15.42
N LEU A 67 -0.67 9.50 -14.25
CA LEU A 67 -1.72 10.15 -13.49
C LEU A 67 -2.27 11.39 -14.21
N ASP A 68 -1.40 12.20 -14.82
CA ASP A 68 -1.82 13.33 -15.65
C ASP A 68 -2.68 12.89 -16.85
N ALA A 69 -2.29 11.80 -17.51
CA ALA A 69 -3.05 11.22 -18.60
C ALA A 69 -4.46 10.76 -18.15
N VAL A 70 -4.55 10.15 -16.97
CA VAL A 70 -5.84 9.73 -16.40
C VAL A 70 -6.71 10.93 -16.02
N CYS A 71 -6.13 12.01 -15.46
CA CYS A 71 -6.87 13.26 -15.24
C CYS A 71 -7.49 13.77 -16.55
N GLY A 72 -6.73 13.76 -17.65
CA GLY A 72 -7.24 14.16 -18.96
C GLY A 72 -8.38 13.26 -19.49
N ILE A 73 -8.38 11.97 -19.15
CA ILE A 73 -9.47 11.04 -19.49
C ILE A 73 -10.72 11.30 -18.65
N LEU A 74 -10.54 11.62 -17.35
CA LEU A 74 -11.64 11.88 -16.43
C LEU A 74 -12.27 13.27 -16.61
N ASP A 75 -11.51 14.24 -17.09
CA ASP A 75 -11.96 15.60 -17.41
C ASP A 75 -11.72 15.94 -18.89
N PRO A 76 -12.52 15.38 -19.81
CA PRO A 76 -12.40 15.68 -21.24
C PRO A 76 -12.74 17.13 -21.57
N THR A 77 -13.41 17.83 -20.65
CA THR A 77 -13.78 19.25 -20.77
C THR A 77 -12.70 20.21 -20.29
N ASN A 78 -11.61 19.70 -19.70
CA ASN A 78 -10.51 20.47 -19.14
C ASN A 78 -10.96 21.60 -18.20
N GLN A 79 -11.90 21.26 -17.30
CA GLN A 79 -12.40 22.12 -16.24
C GLN A 79 -11.43 22.23 -15.05
N GLY A 80 -10.48 21.29 -14.92
CA GLY A 80 -9.47 21.22 -13.86
C GLY A 80 -9.92 20.49 -12.60
N TYR A 81 -11.09 19.85 -12.63
CA TYR A 81 -11.66 19.10 -11.52
C TYR A 81 -12.46 17.88 -12.00
N ILE A 82 -12.59 16.90 -11.11
CA ILE A 82 -13.40 15.69 -11.30
C ILE A 82 -14.45 15.58 -10.19
N SER A 83 -15.56 14.92 -10.49
CA SER A 83 -16.57 14.56 -9.49
C SER A 83 -16.06 13.44 -8.56
N TYR A 84 -16.67 13.32 -7.38
CA TYR A 84 -16.38 12.26 -6.43
C TYR A 84 -16.61 10.86 -6.99
N ASN A 85 -17.63 10.71 -7.84
CA ASN A 85 -17.88 9.43 -8.51
C ASN A 85 -16.72 9.06 -9.45
N GLN A 86 -16.21 10.00 -10.23
CA GLN A 86 -15.05 9.78 -11.09
C GLN A 86 -13.79 9.46 -10.30
N TYR A 87 -13.54 10.21 -9.22
CA TYR A 87 -12.45 9.95 -8.26
C TYR A 87 -12.51 8.50 -7.75
N ARG A 88 -13.67 8.07 -7.24
CA ARG A 88 -13.85 6.75 -6.66
C ARG A 88 -13.66 5.63 -7.68
N GLU A 89 -14.27 5.75 -8.86
CA GLU A 89 -14.17 4.70 -9.88
C GLU A 89 -12.77 4.65 -10.52
N ALA A 90 -12.07 5.77 -10.63
CA ALA A 90 -10.67 5.80 -11.07
C ALA A 90 -9.75 5.06 -10.09
N LEU A 91 -9.86 5.32 -8.78
CA LEU A 91 -9.04 4.64 -7.78
C LEU A 91 -9.31 3.13 -7.73
N LYS A 92 -10.58 2.71 -7.88
CA LYS A 92 -10.92 1.29 -8.02
C LYS A 92 -10.30 0.66 -9.27
N THR A 93 -10.28 1.39 -10.39
CA THR A 93 -9.68 0.94 -11.64
C THR A 93 -8.16 0.71 -11.48
N PHE A 94 -7.51 1.49 -10.62
CA PHE A 94 -6.11 1.28 -10.24
C PHE A 94 -5.89 0.13 -9.25
N GLY A 95 -6.95 -0.59 -8.86
CA GLY A 95 -6.86 -1.66 -7.87
C GLY A 95 -6.74 -1.16 -6.44
N ILE A 96 -7.05 0.11 -6.17
CA ILE A 96 -7.02 0.68 -4.82
C ILE A 96 -8.35 0.39 -4.14
N GLN A 97 -8.32 -0.47 -3.13
CA GLN A 97 -9.51 -0.86 -2.36
C GLN A 97 -9.77 0.08 -1.17
N HIS A 98 -8.71 0.69 -0.63
CA HIS A 98 -8.79 1.58 0.53
C HIS A 98 -8.25 2.96 0.16
N PHE A 99 -9.13 3.94 0.03
CA PHE A 99 -8.82 5.33 -0.33
C PHE A 99 -9.49 6.31 0.62
N ASN A 100 -9.10 7.58 0.55
CA ASN A 100 -9.72 8.65 1.32
C ASN A 100 -11.15 8.92 0.80
N GLU A 101 -12.16 8.65 1.62
CA GLU A 101 -13.58 8.91 1.31
C GLU A 101 -13.97 10.39 1.44
N CYS A 102 -13.13 11.20 2.11
CA CYS A 102 -13.34 12.62 2.32
C CYS A 102 -12.19 13.45 1.72
N PRO A 103 -11.98 13.41 0.38
CA PRO A 103 -10.96 14.21 -0.26
C PRO A 103 -11.30 15.71 -0.20
N GLU A 104 -10.28 16.55 -0.31
CA GLU A 104 -10.48 17.99 -0.45
C GLU A 104 -11.27 18.30 -1.72
N GLY A 105 -12.26 19.20 -1.62
CA GLY A 105 -13.17 19.51 -2.73
C GLY A 105 -14.44 18.67 -2.78
N LEU A 106 -14.59 17.64 -1.93
CA LEU A 106 -15.82 16.82 -1.85
C LEU A 106 -17.08 17.66 -1.58
N GLY A 107 -16.98 18.69 -0.73
CA GLY A 107 -18.13 19.52 -0.35
C GLY A 107 -18.84 20.22 -1.53
N ASN A 108 -18.11 20.46 -2.63
CA ASN A 108 -18.65 21.05 -3.85
C ASN A 108 -18.71 20.05 -5.03
N ASP A 109 -18.38 18.77 -4.78
CA ASP A 109 -18.18 17.74 -5.81
C ASP A 109 -17.15 18.14 -6.90
N ARG A 110 -16.11 18.87 -6.48
CA ARG A 110 -15.06 19.40 -7.35
C ARG A 110 -13.71 19.07 -6.76
N ILE A 111 -13.26 17.84 -7.01
CA ILE A 111 -11.94 17.37 -6.58
C ILE A 111 -10.94 17.84 -7.63
N SER A 112 -9.94 18.62 -7.22
CA SER A 112 -8.93 19.12 -8.15
C SER A 112 -8.06 17.97 -8.69
N HIS A 113 -7.50 18.14 -9.89
CA HIS A 113 -6.53 17.18 -10.42
C HIS A 113 -5.36 16.96 -9.46
N GLU A 114 -4.91 18.02 -8.79
CA GLU A 114 -3.81 17.93 -7.83
C GLU A 114 -4.17 17.06 -6.62
N THR A 115 -5.35 17.28 -6.03
CA THR A 115 -5.87 16.45 -4.93
C THR A 115 -5.99 14.98 -5.35
N PHE A 116 -6.52 14.71 -6.54
CA PHE A 116 -6.62 13.36 -7.07
C PHE A 116 -5.24 12.70 -7.22
N LYS A 117 -4.27 13.40 -7.83
CA LYS A 117 -2.91 12.87 -8.03
C LYS A 117 -2.22 12.56 -6.72
N GLN A 118 -2.31 13.45 -5.74
CA GLN A 118 -1.72 13.25 -4.42
C GLN A 118 -2.32 12.04 -3.70
N GLU A 119 -3.65 11.92 -3.68
CA GLU A 119 -4.32 10.78 -3.05
C GLU A 119 -4.05 9.47 -3.80
N ALA A 120 -4.06 9.49 -5.14
CA ALA A 120 -3.74 8.34 -5.97
C ALA A 120 -2.30 7.86 -5.71
N LYS A 121 -1.31 8.75 -5.76
CA LYS A 121 0.10 8.44 -5.51
C LYS A 121 0.30 7.85 -4.11
N LYS A 122 -0.28 8.49 -3.10
CA LYS A 122 -0.24 8.01 -1.71
C LYS A 122 -0.84 6.61 -1.57
N CYS A 123 -1.99 6.36 -2.18
CA CYS A 123 -2.65 5.05 -2.13
C CYS A 123 -1.86 3.98 -2.89
N LEU A 124 -1.34 4.30 -4.08
CA LEU A 124 -0.51 3.41 -4.88
C LEU A 124 0.78 3.04 -4.15
N MET A 125 1.45 3.99 -3.49
CA MET A 125 2.63 3.73 -2.68
C MET A 125 2.28 2.83 -1.48
N LYS A 126 1.15 3.08 -0.80
CA LYS A 126 0.69 2.25 0.32
C LYS A 126 0.33 0.81 -0.11
N ASN A 127 -0.21 0.66 -1.32
CA ASN A 127 -0.50 -0.65 -1.90
C ASN A 127 0.77 -1.37 -2.36
N ALA A 128 1.77 -0.63 -2.88
CA ALA A 128 3.07 -1.17 -3.24
C ALA A 128 3.91 -1.56 -2.01
N ALA A 129 3.67 -0.96 -0.84
CA ALA A 129 4.27 -1.37 0.42
C ALA A 129 3.67 -2.69 0.91
N THR A 130 4.34 -3.80 0.60
CA THR A 130 3.91 -5.18 0.89
C THR A 130 4.32 -5.65 2.28
N PHE A 131 4.34 -4.74 3.25
CA PHE A 131 4.66 -5.03 4.63
C PHE A 131 3.71 -4.28 5.55
N GLN A 132 3.40 -4.88 6.70
CA GLN A 132 2.91 -4.10 7.83
C GLN A 132 3.96 -3.06 8.17
N MET A 133 3.66 -1.80 7.86
CA MET A 133 4.31 -0.69 8.52
C MET A 133 3.95 -0.79 9.99
N VAL A 134 4.91 -1.19 10.83
CA VAL A 134 4.83 -0.98 12.29
C VAL A 134 5.04 0.52 12.54
N TYR A 135 4.15 1.34 12.00
CA TYR A 135 3.98 2.72 12.36
C TYR A 135 2.48 2.95 12.38
N SER A 136 1.95 2.97 13.60
CA SER A 136 0.66 3.55 13.89
C SER A 136 0.56 4.88 13.16
N CYS A 137 -0.39 5.05 12.22
CA CYS A 137 -0.92 6.38 11.97
C CYS A 137 -1.61 6.81 13.27
N ARG A 138 -0.82 7.37 14.18
CA ARG A 138 -1.29 7.81 15.49
C ARG A 138 -1.81 9.22 15.31
N CYS A 139 -3.08 9.44 15.62
CA CYS A 139 -3.57 10.79 15.85
C CYS A 139 -2.72 11.45 16.95
N PRO A 140 -2.40 12.75 16.88
CA PRO A 140 -1.41 13.40 17.75
C PRO A 140 -1.76 13.48 19.25
N SER A 141 -2.85 12.88 19.72
CA SER A 141 -3.44 13.19 21.02
C SER A 141 -3.46 12.07 22.06
N VAL A 142 -2.81 10.91 21.84
CA VAL A 142 -2.82 9.82 22.84
C VAL A 142 -1.41 9.37 23.24
N PRO A 143 -1.01 9.51 24.52
CA PRO A 143 0.29 9.10 25.01
C PRO A 143 0.48 7.58 24.95
N MET A 144 1.73 7.16 24.77
CA MET A 144 2.20 5.78 24.68
C MET A 144 1.81 4.94 25.90
N MET A 145 1.20 3.78 25.68
CA MET A 145 1.26 2.67 26.61
C MET A 145 2.16 1.61 25.96
N GLU A 146 3.25 1.26 26.63
CA GLU A 146 4.24 0.30 26.14
C GLU A 146 3.62 -1.10 26.08
N ASP A 147 3.36 -1.60 24.88
CA ASP A 147 3.07 -3.01 24.65
C ASP A 147 4.38 -3.78 24.56
N LYS A 148 4.60 -4.69 25.51
CA LYS A 148 5.73 -5.62 25.51
C LYS A 148 5.42 -6.80 24.58
N ASP A 149 6.33 -7.05 23.64
CA ASP A 149 6.25 -8.18 22.72
C ASP A 149 6.24 -9.54 23.47
N PRO A 150 5.26 -10.42 23.23
CA PRO A 150 5.16 -11.71 23.93
C PRO A 150 6.10 -12.81 23.39
N PHE A 151 6.92 -12.53 22.38
CA PHE A 151 7.83 -13.51 21.77
C PHE A 151 9.30 -13.10 21.85
N SER A 152 9.76 -12.75 23.05
CA SER A 152 11.19 -12.75 23.37
C SER A 152 11.61 -14.13 23.90
N PRO A 153 12.67 -14.77 23.35
CA PRO A 153 13.14 -16.08 23.79
C PRO A 153 13.70 -16.11 25.24
N ASN A 154 13.73 -14.97 25.92
CA ASN A 154 14.16 -14.86 27.32
C ASN A 154 13.05 -15.07 28.37
N THR A 155 11.78 -15.25 27.97
CA THR A 155 10.69 -15.49 28.93
C THR A 155 10.57 -16.97 29.34
N PHE A 156 11.09 -17.90 28.53
CA PHE A 156 11.01 -19.34 28.82
C PHE A 156 11.93 -19.80 29.96
N LEU A 157 12.99 -19.05 30.28
CA LEU A 157 13.94 -19.39 31.36
C LEU A 157 13.49 -18.89 32.75
N LEU A 158 12.51 -17.99 32.83
CA LEU A 158 12.00 -17.48 34.12
C LEU A 158 10.93 -18.39 34.73
N TYR A 159 10.18 -19.14 33.93
CA TYR A 159 9.15 -20.07 34.43
C TYR A 159 9.71 -21.37 35.02
N PHE A 160 10.97 -21.71 34.77
CA PHE A 160 11.62 -22.87 35.40
C PHE A 160 12.31 -22.55 36.72
N TYR A 161 12.52 -21.26 37.05
CA TYR A 161 13.24 -20.85 38.27
C TYR A 161 12.32 -20.42 39.43
N TYR A 162 11.03 -20.20 39.17
CA TYR A 162 10.02 -19.96 40.21
C TYR A 162 8.80 -20.84 39.94
N GLY A 163 8.78 -22.02 40.55
CA GLY A 163 7.68 -22.98 40.44
C GLY A 163 6.38 -22.48 41.06
N PHE A 164 5.29 -22.73 40.34
CA PHE A 164 3.93 -22.93 40.83
C PHE A 164 3.21 -23.89 39.89
#